data_AF-A0A1I0A745-F1
#
_entry.id   AF-A0A1I0A745-F1
#
_cell.length_a   1.000
_cell.length_b   1.000
_cell.length_c   1.000
_cell.angle_alpha   90.00
_cell.angle_beta   90.00
_cell.angle_gamma   90.00
#
_symmetry.space_group_name_H-M   'P 1'
#
loop_
_entity.id
_entity.type
_entity.pdbx_description
1 polymer ?
#
loop_
_entity_poly.entity_id
_entity_poly.type
_entity_poly.pdbx_seq_one_letter_code
_entity_poly.pdbx_strand_id
1 'polypeptide(L)'
;MDFTQLVVTVDAQRSGSTVVIRPHLENPAPLTLQYRMTVRQISAQGTSAINQQGDLQNGVAANSISLSLPAEATCQVHLEVFDRTTLIKSVDSDCSNTPAR
;
A
#
# COMPACT_ATOMS: atom_id res chain seq x y z
N MET A 1 -12.73 -13.03 14.92
CA MET A 1 -12.60 -13.24 13.47
C MET A 1 -11.27 -13.94 13.24
N ASP A 2 -11.18 -14.86 12.29
CA ASP A 2 -9.93 -15.58 12.00
C ASP A 2 -9.18 -14.87 10.87
N PHE A 3 -7.91 -14.53 11.11
CA PHE A 3 -7.02 -13.86 10.15
C PHE A 3 -5.80 -14.71 9.79
N THR A 4 -5.79 -16.00 10.16
CA THR A 4 -4.64 -16.89 9.94
C THR A 4 -4.26 -17.06 8.47
N GLN A 5 -5.21 -16.90 7.56
CA GLN A 5 -5.01 -17.00 6.11
C GLN A 5 -4.99 -15.62 5.41
N LEU A 6 -4.94 -14.52 6.18
CA LEU A 6 -4.96 -13.16 5.65
C LEU A 6 -3.63 -12.81 4.96
N VAL A 7 -3.71 -12.49 3.67
CA VAL A 7 -2.60 -11.93 2.90
C VAL A 7 -2.87 -10.44 2.67
N VAL A 8 -1.85 -9.62 2.93
CA VAL A 8 -1.88 -8.18 2.68
C VAL A 8 -0.58 -7.86 1.96
N THR A 9 -0.67 -7.16 0.85
CA THR A 9 0.47 -6.75 0.03
C THR A 9 0.33 -5.29 -0.40
N VAL A 10 1.43 -4.75 -0.91
CA VAL A 10 1.46 -3.45 -1.59
C VAL A 10 2.02 -3.71 -2.99
N ASP A 11 1.20 -3.44 -4.00
CA ASP A 11 1.62 -3.51 -5.40
C ASP A 11 2.09 -2.13 -5.85
N ALA A 12 3.30 -2.05 -6.40
CA ALA A 12 3.85 -0.83 -6.95
C ALA A 12 4.19 -1.04 -8.43
N GLN A 13 3.50 -0.30 -9.32
CA GLN A 13 3.72 -0.35 -10.75
C GLN A 13 4.31 0.98 -11.25
N ARG A 14 5.48 0.91 -11.89
CA ARG A 14 6.16 2.09 -12.44
C ARG A 14 5.97 2.18 -13.96
N SER A 15 5.59 3.37 -14.43
CA SER A 15 5.55 3.74 -15.84
C SER A 15 6.25 5.09 -16.02
N GLY A 16 7.49 5.05 -16.52
CA GLY A 16 8.37 6.22 -16.58
C GLY A 16 8.66 6.77 -15.16
N SER A 17 8.41 8.06 -14.96
CA SER A 17 8.54 8.72 -13.65
C SER A 17 7.29 8.58 -12.78
N THR A 18 6.22 7.93 -13.24
CA THR A 18 5.01 7.74 -12.45
C THR A 18 5.01 6.36 -11.80
N VAL A 19 4.70 6.30 -10.50
CA VAL A 19 4.45 5.06 -9.77
C VAL A 19 3.01 5.06 -9.28
N VAL A 20 2.30 3.96 -9.51
CA VAL A 20 0.98 3.69 -8.93
C VAL A 20 1.13 2.64 -7.85
N ILE A 21 0.68 2.96 -6.64
CA ILE A 21 0.79 2.13 -5.44
C ILE A 21 -0.61 1.72 -5.02
N ARG A 22 -0.82 0.42 -4.81
CA ARG A 22 -2.12 -0.17 -4.47
C ARG A 22 -1.96 -1.13 -3.29
N PRO A 23 -2.63 -0.90 -2.16
CA PRO A 23 -2.72 -1.92 -1.13
C PRO A 23 -3.67 -3.02 -1.59
N HIS A 24 -3.37 -4.26 -1.26
CA HIS A 24 -4.18 -5.42 -1.66
C HIS A 24 -4.43 -6.33 -0.46
N LEU A 25 -5.61 -6.96 -0.45
CA LEU A 25 -6.05 -7.87 0.60
C LEU A 25 -6.63 -9.12 -0.05
N GLU A 26 -6.11 -10.28 0.35
CA GLU A 26 -6.68 -11.58 0.00
C GLU A 26 -7.06 -12.34 1.27
N ASN A 27 -8.24 -12.97 1.22
CA ASN A 27 -8.71 -13.83 2.27
C ASN A 27 -9.64 -14.90 1.67
N PRO A 28 -9.71 -16.13 2.22
CA PRO A 28 -10.62 -17.15 1.69
C PRO A 28 -12.10 -16.82 1.82
N ALA A 29 -12.47 -16.01 2.81
CA ALA A 29 -13.83 -15.50 2.99
C ALA A 29 -13.89 -13.99 2.67
N PRO A 30 -15.04 -13.45 2.22
CA PRO A 30 -15.24 -12.02 2.07
C PRO A 30 -14.90 -11.28 3.36
N LEU A 31 -14.04 -10.28 3.24
CA LEU A 31 -13.53 -9.52 4.36
C LEU A 31 -13.36 -8.06 3.95
N THR A 32 -13.72 -7.16 4.87
CA THR A 32 -13.47 -5.72 4.76
C THR A 32 -12.71 -5.29 6.00
N LEU A 33 -11.53 -4.70 5.80
CA LEU A 33 -10.70 -4.16 6.88
C LEU A 33 -10.37 -2.70 6.58
N GLN A 34 -10.14 -1.92 7.64
CA GLN A 34 -9.71 -0.53 7.49
C GLN A 34 -8.21 -0.50 7.27
N TYR A 35 -7.72 0.44 6.47
CA TYR A 35 -6.29 0.63 6.29
C TYR A 35 -5.85 2.07 6.48
N ARG A 36 -4.57 2.24 6.82
CA ARG A 36 -3.84 3.50 6.77
C ARG A 36 -2.55 3.25 6.02
N MET A 37 -2.27 4.05 5.01
CA MET A 37 -1.10 3.95 4.16
C MET A 37 -0.36 5.27 4.13
N THR A 38 0.92 5.23 4.49
CA THR A 38 1.85 6.36 4.37
C THR A 38 2.83 6.05 3.25
N VAL A 39 2.91 6.92 2.24
CA VAL A 39 3.93 6.86 1.20
C VAL A 39 4.87 8.04 1.39
N ARG A 40 6.14 7.78 1.65
CA ARG A 40 7.19 8.79 1.80
C ARG A 40 8.12 8.73 0.60
N GLN A 41 8.30 9.87 -0.07
CA GLN A 41 9.27 10.05 -1.14
C GLN A 41 10.42 10.93 -0.63
N ILE A 42 11.65 10.55 -0.93
CA ILE A 42 12.85 11.33 -0.63
C ILE A 42 13.60 11.56 -1.93
N SER A 43 13.93 12.81 -2.24
CA SER A 43 14.65 13.22 -3.45
C SER A 43 15.62 14.35 -3.14
N ALA A 44 16.45 14.73 -4.13
CA ALA A 44 17.32 15.90 -4.03
C ALA A 44 16.55 17.22 -3.80
N GLN A 45 15.27 17.27 -4.20
CA GLN A 45 14.40 18.44 -4.04
C GLN A 45 13.70 18.48 -2.67
N GLY A 46 13.86 17.43 -1.86
CA GLY A 46 13.27 17.33 -0.52
C GLY A 46 12.50 16.03 -0.29
N THR A 47 11.80 16.00 0.85
CA THR A 47 10.96 14.87 1.27
C THR A 47 9.49 15.25 1.18
N SER A 48 8.66 14.36 0.63
CA SER A 48 7.21 14.47 0.65
C SER A 48 6.57 13.21 1.23
N ALA A 49 5.37 13.35 1.76
CA ALA A 49 4.61 12.23 2.29
C ALA A 49 3.13 12.35 1.95
N ILE A 50 2.50 11.23 1.60
CA ILE A 50 1.06 11.09 1.37
C ILE A 50 0.51 10.13 2.41
N ASN A 51 -0.55 10.53 3.09
CA ASN A 51 -1.29 9.67 4.01
C ASN A 51 -2.67 9.40 3.42
N GLN A 52 -3.01 8.13 3.25
CA GLN A 52 -4.31 7.69 2.76
C GLN A 52 -4.91 6.70 3.74
N GLN A 53 -6.23 6.75 3.91
CA GLN A 53 -6.97 5.77 4.69
C GLN A 53 -8.25 5.40 3.94
N GLY A 54 -8.78 4.21 4.23
CA GLY A 54 -10.01 3.71 3.63
C GLY A 54 -10.27 2.27 4.02
N ASP A 55 -11.08 1.59 3.21
CA ASP A 55 -11.37 0.18 3.39
C ASP A 55 -10.67 -0.66 2.31
N LEU A 56 -10.13 -1.81 2.72
CA LEU A 56 -9.65 -2.89 1.88
C LEU A 56 -10.69 -3.99 1.84
N GLN A 57 -11.16 -4.32 0.64
CA GLN A 57 -12.14 -5.37 0.41
C GLN A 57 -11.53 -6.46 -0.45
N ASN A 58 -11.70 -7.70 -0.02
CA ASN A 58 -11.25 -8.87 -0.77
C ASN A 58 -11.86 -8.90 -2.18
N GLY A 59 -11.05 -9.09 -3.21
CA GLY A 59 -11.50 -9.18 -4.61
C GLY A 59 -11.99 -7.86 -5.23
N VAL A 60 -11.82 -6.72 -4.53
CA VAL A 60 -12.15 -5.38 -5.03
C VAL A 60 -10.87 -4.57 -5.12
N ALA A 61 -10.68 -3.86 -6.25
CA ALA A 61 -9.55 -2.97 -6.40
C ALA A 61 -9.58 -1.86 -5.33
N ALA A 62 -8.53 -1.78 -4.52
CA ALA A 62 -8.38 -0.73 -3.53
C ALA A 62 -8.11 0.63 -4.19
N ASN A 63 -8.31 1.70 -3.42
CA ASN A 63 -7.86 3.03 -3.81
C ASN A 63 -6.34 3.05 -4.00
N SER A 64 -5.89 3.73 -5.04
CA SER A 64 -4.47 3.82 -5.40
C SER A 64 -3.88 5.19 -5.09
N ILE A 65 -2.60 5.24 -4.76
CA ILE A 65 -1.81 6.47 -4.76
C ILE A 65 -1.01 6.54 -6.06
N SER A 66 -1.05 7.69 -6.74
CA SER A 66 -0.18 7.97 -7.88
C SER A 66 0.86 9.01 -7.47
N LEU A 67 2.14 8.70 -7.71
CA LEU A 67 3.28 9.50 -7.31
C LEU A 67 4.17 9.78 -8.53
N SER A 68 4.66 11.01 -8.66
CA SER A 68 5.78 11.30 -9.56
C SER A 68 7.10 11.06 -8.83
N LEU A 69 7.74 9.94 -9.11
CA LEU A 69 8.99 9.50 -8.52
C LEU A 69 10.13 9.59 -9.56
N PRO A 70 11.02 10.61 -9.48
CA PRO A 70 12.24 10.65 -10.27
C PRO A 70 13.12 9.40 -10.10
N ALA A 71 14.03 9.14 -11.03
CA ALA A 71 14.85 7.92 -11.01
C ALA A 71 15.79 7.86 -9.80
N GLU A 72 16.27 9.02 -9.36
CA GLU A 72 17.16 9.22 -8.22
C GLU A 72 16.43 9.32 -6.87
N ALA A 73 15.10 9.33 -6.87
CA ALA A 73 14.30 9.42 -5.65
C ALA A 73 14.03 8.03 -5.06
N THR A 74 14.01 7.97 -3.72
CA THR A 74 13.56 6.77 -2.99
C THR A 74 12.12 6.92 -2.56
N CYS A 75 11.45 5.79 -2.38
CA CYS A 75 10.08 5.73 -1.90
C CYS A 75 9.95 4.60 -0.88
N GLN A 76 9.29 4.91 0.23
CA GLN A 76 8.92 3.97 1.27
C GLN A 76 7.41 3.98 1.44
N VAL A 77 6.81 2.81 1.52
CA VAL A 77 5.38 2.61 1.76
C VAL A 77 5.23 1.89 3.08
N HIS A 78 4.46 2.46 3.99
CA HIS A 78 4.04 1.83 5.24
C HIS A 78 2.53 1.66 5.20
N LEU A 79 2.07 0.41 5.22
CA LEU A 79 0.65 0.06 5.24
C LEU A 79 0.31 -0.61 6.57
N GLU A 80 -0.70 -0.10 7.24
CA GLU A 80 -1.31 -0.69 8.43
C GLU A 80 -2.75 -1.09 8.11
N VAL A 81 -3.15 -2.29 8.55
CA VAL A 81 -4.49 -2.83 8.36
C VAL A 81 -5.11 -3.17 9.70
N PHE A 82 -6.35 -2.74 9.92
CA PHE A 82 -7.06 -2.75 11.17
C PHE A 82 -8.41 -3.47 11.07
N ASP A 83 -8.76 -4.21 12.13
CA ASP A 83 -10.15 -4.56 12.44
C ASP A 83 -10.64 -3.56 13.50
N ARG A 84 -11.47 -2.61 13.07
CA ARG A 84 -11.93 -1.46 13.86
C ARG A 84 -10.77 -0.60 14.37
N THR A 85 -10.25 -0.91 15.55
CA THR A 85 -9.14 -0.17 16.19
C THR A 85 -7.93 -1.04 16.46
N THR A 86 -8.05 -2.35 16.23
CA THR A 86 -6.98 -3.31 16.49
C THR A 86 -6.14 -3.47 15.23
N LEU A 87 -4.84 -3.17 15.34
CA LEU A 87 -3.89 -3.44 14.27
C LEU A 87 -3.77 -4.96 14.06
N ILE A 88 -4.05 -5.42 12.84
CA ILE A 88 -4.00 -6.83 12.46
C ILE A 88 -2.68 -7.15 11.75
N LYS A 89 -2.25 -6.26 10.86
CA LYS A 89 -1.05 -6.46 10.04
C LYS A 89 -0.43 -5.12 9.65
N SER A 90 0.89 -5.09 9.56
CA SER A 90 1.64 -4.02 8.92
C SER A 90 2.51 -4.58 7.80
N VAL A 91 2.67 -3.79 6.74
CA VAL A 91 3.51 -4.12 5.59
C VAL A 91 4.34 -2.90 5.26
N ASP A 92 5.66 -3.08 5.28
CA ASP A 92 6.60 -2.12 4.75
C ASP A 92 7.03 -2.57 3.35
N SER A 93 7.04 -1.63 2.42
CA SER A 93 7.43 -1.86 1.03
C SER A 93 8.14 -0.64 0.48
N ASP A 94 8.67 -0.75 -0.73
CA ASP A 94 9.21 0.36 -1.50
C ASP A 94 8.48 0.46 -2.84
N CYS A 95 8.69 1.56 -3.56
CA CYS A 95 8.12 1.72 -4.90
C CYS A 95 8.90 0.96 -5.99
N SER A 96 9.86 0.10 -5.64
CA SER A 96 10.58 -0.71 -6.63
C SER A 96 9.59 -1.70 -7.18
N ASN A 97 9.45 -1.73 -8.51
CA ASN A 97 8.49 -2.55 -9.25
C ASN A 97 8.28 -3.94 -8.62
N THR A 98 7.23 -4.10 -7.81
CA THR A 98 6.82 -5.39 -7.26
C THR A 98 5.80 -5.96 -8.23
N PRO A 99 6.13 -7.02 -8.99
CA PRO A 99 5.13 -7.67 -9.81
C PRO A 99 4.04 -8.21 -8.88
N ALA A 100 2.79 -7.87 -9.16
CA ALA A 100 1.63 -8.56 -8.61
C ALA A 100 1.84 -10.06 -8.93
N ARG A 101 2.08 -10.86 -7.90
CA ARG A 101 2.35 -12.29 -8.04
C ARG A 101 1.04 -13.07 -8.02
#